data_AF-A0A5M9MJ86-F1
#
_entry.id   AF-A0A5M9MJ86-F1
#
_cell.length_a   1.000
_cell.length_b   1.000
_cell.length_c   1.000
_cell.angle_alpha   90.00
_cell.angle_beta   90.00
_cell.angle_gamma   90.00
#
_symmetry.space_group_name_H-M   'P 1'
#
loop_
_entity.id
_entity.type
_entity.pdbx_description
1 polymer ?
#
loop_
_entity_poly.entity_id
_entity_poly.type
_entity_poly.pdbx_seq_one_letter_code
_entity_poly.pdbx_strand_id
1 'polypeptide(L)'
;MRLAHYEATAMREIPATMKQVQFDATLKYNESHQLYRPVTEPAYVGEPTPEIDAAWKDLLGAINVFVTPKEESQLGGGLWLDPETGLHMAQVSVFHDLHCINMLRQSLYLDYYSNLKDSTWQAHVEHCIDALRLSLMCAGDMTFIPIKWSENRNWIMPIFETVHSCRDYDALKKWSSDRDAADPNLLYKNAARLHAKGI
;
A
#
# COMPACT_ATOMS: atom_id res chain seq x y z
N MET A 1 13.99 -29.05 6.77
CA MET A 1 12.62 -28.54 6.87
C MET A 1 12.37 -27.70 5.63
N ARG A 2 11.68 -28.24 4.61
CA ARG A 2 11.45 -27.52 3.35
C ARG A 2 10.33 -26.50 3.58
N LEU A 3 10.66 -25.22 3.49
CA LEU A 3 9.67 -24.16 3.28
C LEU A 3 9.09 -24.41 1.89
N ALA A 4 7.99 -25.15 1.81
CA ALA A 4 7.20 -25.16 0.59
C ALA A 4 6.71 -23.71 0.40
N HIS A 5 7.11 -23.09 -0.71
CA HIS A 5 6.56 -21.81 -1.15
C HIS A 5 5.07 -22.01 -1.46
N TYR A 6 4.24 -21.94 -0.42
CA TYR A 6 2.79 -21.98 -0.56
C TYR A 6 2.33 -20.60 -0.98
N GLU A 7 2.30 -20.41 -2.29
CA GLU A 7 1.45 -19.38 -2.87
C GLU A 7 0.00 -19.76 -2.56
N ALA A 8 -0.64 -19.00 -1.68
CA ALA A 8 -2.02 -19.24 -1.29
C ALA A 8 -2.94 -19.17 -2.52
N THR A 9 -4.04 -19.92 -2.51
CA THR A 9 -4.98 -19.97 -3.65
C THR A 9 -5.47 -18.57 -4.05
N ALA A 10 -5.72 -17.71 -3.05
CA ALA A 10 -6.02 -16.29 -3.20
C ALA A 10 -5.03 -15.52 -4.08
N MET A 11 -3.72 -15.79 -3.97
CA MET A 11 -2.67 -15.08 -4.71
C MET A 11 -2.71 -15.36 -6.22
N ARG A 12 -3.38 -16.44 -6.65
CA ARG A 12 -3.55 -16.82 -8.05
C ARG A 12 -4.80 -16.24 -8.71
N GLU A 13 -5.70 -15.64 -7.93
CA GLU A 13 -6.94 -15.06 -8.45
C GLU A 13 -6.70 -13.76 -9.24
N ILE A 14 -5.59 -13.09 -8.98
CA ILE A 14 -5.16 -11.93 -9.74
C ILE A 14 -3.98 -12.37 -10.61
N PRO A 15 -4.10 -12.27 -11.95
CA PRO A 15 -2.97 -12.55 -12.84
C PRO A 15 -1.71 -11.80 -12.41
N ALA A 16 -0.54 -12.41 -12.56
CA ALA A 16 0.77 -11.78 -12.32
C ALA A 16 1.12 -10.69 -13.36
N THR A 17 0.11 -10.06 -13.98
CA THR A 17 0.29 -9.06 -15.02
C THR A 17 1.00 -7.84 -14.49
N MET A 18 1.96 -7.37 -15.27
CA MET A 18 2.71 -6.16 -15.01
C MET A 18 2.23 -5.05 -15.94
N LYS A 19 2.09 -3.84 -15.40
CA LYS A 19 1.79 -2.61 -16.11
C LYS A 19 3.02 -1.71 -16.10
N GLN A 20 3.25 -1.02 -17.20
CA GLN A 20 4.25 0.04 -17.27
C GLN A 20 3.66 1.30 -16.63
N VAL A 21 4.31 1.81 -15.59
CA VAL A 21 3.86 2.98 -14.83
C VAL A 21 4.96 4.02 -14.86
N GLN A 22 4.65 5.19 -15.39
CA GLN A 22 5.54 6.34 -15.37
C GLN A 22 5.47 6.97 -13.98
N PHE A 23 6.60 7.04 -13.27
CA PHE A 23 6.67 7.77 -12.00
C PHE A 23 6.85 9.27 -12.25
N ASP A 24 6.50 10.10 -11.28
CA ASP A 24 6.50 11.58 -11.40
C ASP A 24 7.10 12.28 -10.17
N ALA A 25 7.98 11.59 -9.44
CA ALA A 25 8.54 12.05 -8.17
C ALA A 25 9.79 12.97 -8.30
N THR A 26 10.13 13.45 -9.48
CA THR A 26 11.35 14.27 -9.69
C THR A 26 11.20 15.64 -9.06
N LEU A 27 12.17 15.99 -8.20
CA LEU A 27 12.30 17.34 -7.70
C LEU A 27 12.87 18.27 -8.78
N LYS A 28 12.37 19.50 -8.85
CA LYS A 28 12.76 20.49 -9.85
C LYS A 28 13.36 21.73 -9.20
N TYR A 29 14.14 22.46 -9.99
CA TYR A 29 14.68 23.77 -9.61
C TYR A 29 14.06 24.84 -10.48
N ASN A 30 13.58 25.93 -9.87
CA ASN A 30 13.07 27.09 -10.61
C ASN A 30 14.23 27.98 -11.11
N GLU A 31 13.90 29.05 -11.84
CA GLU A 31 14.89 30.03 -12.35
C GLU A 31 15.67 30.74 -11.23
N SER A 32 15.13 30.79 -10.02
CA SER A 32 15.80 31.30 -8.82
C SER A 32 16.63 30.25 -8.09
N HIS A 33 16.88 29.09 -8.72
CA HIS A 33 17.64 27.96 -8.18
C HIS A 33 17.07 27.38 -6.88
N GLN A 34 15.76 27.52 -6.65
CA GLN A 34 15.08 26.94 -5.50
C GLN A 34 14.54 25.55 -5.84
N LEU A 35 14.85 24.57 -4.97
CA LEU A 35 14.33 23.21 -5.05
C LEU A 35 12.84 23.21 -4.68
N TYR A 36 12.01 22.57 -5.51
CA TYR A 36 10.61 22.34 -5.22
C TYR A 36 10.16 20.97 -5.71
N ARG A 37 9.10 20.46 -5.09
CA ARG A 37 8.35 19.30 -5.58
C ARG A 37 7.24 19.81 -6.51
N PRO A 38 7.14 19.34 -7.76
CA PRO A 38 5.97 19.60 -8.59
C PRO A 38 4.68 19.10 -7.91
N VAL A 39 3.60 19.87 -8.01
CA VAL A 39 2.28 19.42 -7.55
C VAL A 39 1.77 18.35 -8.52
N THR A 40 1.21 17.28 -7.98
CA THR A 40 0.64 16.13 -8.70
C THR A 40 -0.83 16.04 -8.36
N GLU A 41 -1.65 15.57 -9.31
CA GLU A 41 -3.08 15.34 -9.11
C GLU A 41 -3.43 13.85 -9.26
N PRO A 42 -4.07 13.22 -8.26
CA PRO A 42 -4.40 13.80 -6.95
C PRO A 42 -3.15 14.05 -6.08
N ALA A 43 -3.25 14.98 -5.15
CA ALA A 43 -2.19 15.25 -4.18
C ALA A 43 -2.20 14.19 -3.06
N TYR A 44 -1.03 13.57 -2.82
CA TYR A 44 -0.83 12.61 -1.73
C TYR A 44 0.05 13.14 -0.58
N VAL A 45 0.71 14.28 -0.78
CA VAL A 45 1.62 14.89 0.20
C VAL A 45 1.51 16.42 0.14
N GLY A 46 1.92 17.09 1.21
CA GLY A 46 1.83 18.53 1.37
C GLY A 46 1.21 18.90 2.73
N GLU A 47 0.91 20.18 2.91
CA GLU A 47 0.15 20.65 4.07
C GLU A 47 -1.17 19.87 4.19
N PRO A 48 -1.56 19.41 5.39
CA PRO A 48 -2.77 18.63 5.60
C PRO A 48 -4.02 19.31 5.06
N THR A 49 -4.81 18.57 4.27
CA THR A 49 -6.10 19.01 3.74
C THR A 49 -7.06 17.82 3.67
N PRO A 50 -8.39 18.04 3.77
CA PRO A 50 -9.39 17.00 3.56
C PRO A 50 -9.26 16.29 2.20
N GLU A 51 -8.81 17.00 1.17
CA GLU A 51 -8.62 16.45 -0.18
C GLU A 51 -7.47 15.44 -0.22
N ILE A 52 -6.34 15.71 0.46
CA ILE A 52 -5.25 14.73 0.58
C ILE A 52 -5.70 13.50 1.38
N ASP A 53 -6.46 13.70 2.46
CA ASP A 53 -6.99 12.58 3.26
C ASP A 53 -7.98 11.73 2.45
N ALA A 54 -8.82 12.36 1.63
CA ALA A 54 -9.70 11.67 0.68
C ALA A 54 -8.90 10.91 -0.38
N ALA A 55 -7.85 11.49 -0.94
CA ALA A 55 -6.98 10.83 -1.90
C ALA A 55 -6.33 9.56 -1.30
N TRP A 56 -5.86 9.60 -0.05
CA TRP A 56 -5.33 8.42 0.64
C TRP A 56 -6.39 7.37 0.93
N LYS A 57 -7.60 7.79 1.34
CA LYS A 57 -8.73 6.87 1.53
C LYS A 57 -9.10 6.17 0.22
N ASP A 58 -9.14 6.92 -0.87
CA ASP A 58 -9.43 6.39 -2.20
C ASP A 58 -8.26 5.58 -2.77
N LEU A 59 -7.02 5.79 -2.33
CA LEU A 59 -5.89 4.98 -2.75
C LEU A 59 -6.02 3.56 -2.19
N LEU A 60 -6.37 3.42 -0.91
CA LEU A 60 -6.38 2.14 -0.20
C LEU A 60 -7.44 1.16 -0.72
N GLY A 61 -7.06 -0.11 -0.87
CA GLY A 61 -7.98 -1.24 -0.89
C GLY A 61 -8.28 -1.72 0.53
N ALA A 62 -9.06 -2.80 0.65
CA ALA A 62 -9.29 -3.40 1.96
C ALA A 62 -7.98 -3.95 2.53
N ILE A 63 -7.59 -3.45 3.71
CA ILE A 63 -6.39 -3.92 4.41
C ILE A 63 -6.65 -5.30 4.98
N ASN A 64 -7.75 -5.44 5.74
CA ASN A 64 -8.20 -6.70 6.31
C ASN A 64 -9.16 -7.38 5.33
N VAL A 65 -8.85 -8.61 4.96
CA VAL A 65 -9.62 -9.41 4.02
C VAL A 65 -10.01 -10.74 4.62
N PHE A 66 -11.16 -11.26 4.17
CA PHE A 66 -11.56 -12.63 4.43
C PHE A 66 -10.68 -13.61 3.66
N VAL A 67 -10.29 -14.68 4.35
CA VAL A 67 -9.63 -15.85 3.80
C VAL A 67 -10.38 -17.12 4.19
N THR A 68 -10.44 -18.04 3.25
CA THR A 68 -11.15 -19.32 3.40
C THR A 68 -10.38 -20.28 4.31
N PRO A 69 -11.01 -21.31 4.88
CA PRO A 69 -10.31 -22.34 5.66
C PRO A 69 -9.18 -23.03 4.86
N LYS A 70 -9.35 -23.19 3.55
CA LYS A 70 -8.32 -23.73 2.68
C LYS A 70 -7.10 -22.80 2.60
N GLU A 71 -7.33 -21.52 2.37
CA GLU A 71 -6.27 -20.51 2.31
C GLU A 71 -5.57 -20.35 3.66
N GLU A 72 -6.33 -20.39 4.75
CA GLU A 72 -5.79 -20.36 6.12
C GLU A 72 -4.76 -21.46 6.36
N SER A 73 -5.06 -22.70 5.92
CA SER A 73 -4.14 -23.82 6.06
C SER A 73 -2.84 -23.63 5.26
N GLN A 74 -2.91 -22.89 4.14
CA GLN A 74 -1.76 -22.54 3.30
C GLN A 74 -0.90 -21.43 3.89
N LEU A 75 -1.46 -20.62 4.80
CA LEU A 75 -0.79 -19.54 5.51
C LEU A 75 -0.14 -19.99 6.82
N GLY A 76 -0.14 -21.29 7.12
CA GLY A 76 0.46 -21.87 8.32
C GLY A 76 -0.52 -22.13 9.46
N GLY A 77 -1.80 -21.77 9.28
CA GLY A 77 -2.87 -22.04 10.22
C GLY A 77 -2.88 -21.14 11.47
N GLY A 78 -3.95 -21.24 12.25
CA GLY A 78 -4.14 -20.49 13.51
C GLY A 78 -4.56 -19.04 13.32
N LEU A 79 -5.09 -18.68 12.14
CA LEU A 79 -5.63 -17.35 11.91
C LEU A 79 -6.90 -17.15 12.75
N TRP A 80 -7.21 -15.89 13.06
CA TRP A 80 -8.46 -15.56 13.74
C TRP A 80 -9.65 -15.92 12.86
N LEU A 81 -10.62 -16.64 13.44
CA LEU A 81 -11.88 -17.01 12.82
C LEU A 81 -12.97 -16.04 13.27
N ASP A 82 -13.62 -15.42 12.30
CA ASP A 82 -14.81 -14.63 12.53
C ASP A 82 -16.00 -15.55 12.86
N PRO A 83 -16.58 -15.47 14.07
CA PRO A 83 -17.69 -16.33 14.46
C PRO A 83 -18.99 -16.01 13.71
N GLU A 84 -19.15 -14.80 13.18
CA GLU A 84 -20.37 -14.40 12.46
C GLU A 84 -20.35 -14.85 11.01
N THR A 85 -19.18 -14.78 10.36
CA THR A 85 -19.04 -15.09 8.94
C THR A 85 -18.50 -16.49 8.67
N GLY A 86 -17.87 -17.13 9.66
CA GLY A 86 -17.22 -18.44 9.51
C GLY A 86 -16.00 -18.42 8.60
N LEU A 87 -15.38 -17.25 8.40
CA LEU A 87 -14.19 -17.03 7.59
C LEU A 87 -13.04 -16.53 8.45
N HIS A 88 -11.82 -16.80 8.04
CA HIS A 88 -10.64 -16.28 8.70
C HIS A 88 -10.29 -14.89 8.17
N MET A 89 -9.43 -14.16 8.87
CA MET A 89 -8.96 -12.85 8.41
C MET A 89 -7.43 -12.83 8.23
N ALA A 90 -7.00 -12.09 7.22
CA ALA A 90 -5.59 -11.77 6.98
C ALA A 90 -5.45 -10.34 6.46
N GLN A 91 -4.22 -9.82 6.47
CA GLN A 91 -3.90 -8.52 5.87
C GLN A 91 -3.19 -8.68 4.53
N VAL A 92 -3.48 -7.76 3.61
CA VAL A 92 -2.79 -7.68 2.32
C VAL A 92 -1.62 -6.72 2.44
N SER A 93 -0.40 -7.23 2.21
CA SER A 93 0.86 -6.49 2.46
C SER A 93 0.87 -5.09 1.83
N VAL A 94 0.53 -4.94 0.55
CA VAL A 94 0.59 -3.63 -0.13
C VAL A 94 -0.35 -2.59 0.48
N PHE A 95 -1.51 -3.00 1.00
CA PHE A 95 -2.46 -2.07 1.63
C PHE A 95 -2.07 -1.77 3.08
N HIS A 96 -1.46 -2.73 3.79
CA HIS A 96 -0.78 -2.46 5.07
C HIS A 96 0.37 -1.46 4.88
N ASP A 97 1.22 -1.65 3.87
CA ASP A 97 2.34 -0.76 3.56
C ASP A 97 1.86 0.65 3.23
N LEU A 98 0.82 0.80 2.40
CA LEU A 98 0.25 2.12 2.11
C LEU A 98 -0.39 2.78 3.35
N HIS A 99 -1.00 2.00 4.24
CA HIS A 99 -1.47 2.49 5.53
C HIS A 99 -0.30 3.00 6.40
N CYS A 100 0.80 2.26 6.47
CA CYS A 100 2.03 2.67 7.15
C CYS A 100 2.60 3.96 6.56
N ILE A 101 2.68 4.10 5.23
CA ILE A 101 3.16 5.34 4.58
C ILE A 101 2.24 6.51 4.93
N ASN A 102 0.92 6.31 4.93
CA ASN A 102 -0.01 7.38 5.30
C ASN A 102 0.16 7.82 6.76
N MET A 103 0.39 6.87 7.69
CA MET A 103 0.68 7.21 9.08
C MET A 103 2.01 7.97 9.21
N LEU A 104 3.05 7.60 8.44
CA LEU A 104 4.29 8.36 8.39
C LEU A 104 4.06 9.78 7.85
N ARG A 105 3.26 9.95 6.80
CA ARG A 105 2.86 11.28 6.33
C ARG A 105 2.16 12.09 7.43
N GLN A 106 1.20 11.50 8.13
CA GLN A 106 0.46 12.16 9.22
C GLN A 106 1.39 12.51 10.40
N SER A 107 2.42 11.70 10.64
CA SER A 107 3.43 11.93 11.69
C SER A 107 4.24 13.21 11.48
N LEU A 108 4.34 13.72 10.24
CA LEU A 108 4.97 15.02 9.95
C LEU A 108 4.12 16.21 10.43
N TYR A 109 2.83 16.00 10.71
CA TYR A 109 1.86 17.05 11.01
C TYR A 109 0.99 16.71 12.24
N LEU A 110 1.61 16.23 13.31
CA LEU A 110 0.88 15.78 14.50
C LEU A 110 0.05 16.87 15.19
N ASP A 111 0.30 18.14 14.94
CA ASP A 111 -0.55 19.22 15.46
C ASP A 111 -1.92 19.26 14.74
N TYR A 112 -1.95 18.89 13.46
CA TYR A 112 -3.18 18.69 12.71
C TYR A 112 -3.82 17.34 13.08
N TYR A 113 -3.04 16.25 13.07
CA TYR A 113 -3.49 14.89 13.41
C TYR A 113 -3.33 14.58 14.91
N SER A 114 -3.79 15.49 15.76
CA SER A 114 -3.57 15.43 17.21
C SER A 114 -4.17 14.18 17.88
N ASN A 115 -5.19 13.57 17.28
CA ASN A 115 -5.81 12.33 17.74
C ASN A 115 -4.91 11.09 17.63
N LEU A 116 -3.79 11.17 16.91
CA LEU A 116 -2.81 10.09 16.77
C LEU A 116 -1.76 10.10 17.91
N LYS A 117 -1.72 11.16 18.73
CA LYS A 117 -0.77 11.30 19.84
C LYS A 117 -1.21 10.44 21.04
N ASP A 118 -0.94 9.14 20.99
CA ASP A 118 -1.04 8.25 22.14
C ASP A 118 0.32 7.64 22.55
N SER A 119 0.36 6.87 23.64
CA SER A 119 1.59 6.26 24.16
C SER A 119 2.18 5.16 23.29
N THR A 120 1.43 4.66 22.31
CA THR A 120 1.85 3.59 21.38
C THR A 120 2.38 4.14 20.06
N TRP A 121 2.10 5.41 19.75
CA TRP A 121 2.39 6.04 18.46
C TRP A 121 3.83 5.84 18.00
N GLN A 122 4.80 6.07 18.89
CA GLN A 122 6.22 5.92 18.53
C GLN A 122 6.54 4.47 18.11
N ALA A 123 6.13 3.48 18.89
CA ALA A 123 6.38 2.07 18.57
C ALA A 123 5.69 1.67 17.25
N HIS A 124 4.51 2.22 16.98
CA HIS A 124 3.79 1.98 15.73
C HIS A 124 4.53 2.60 14.53
N VAL A 125 5.03 3.84 14.64
CA VAL A 125 5.84 4.50 13.61
C VAL A 125 7.13 3.73 13.33
N GLU A 126 7.83 3.27 14.36
CA GLU A 126 9.05 2.46 14.21
C GLU A 126 8.76 1.12 13.51
N HIS A 127 7.66 0.45 13.87
CA HIS A 127 7.16 -0.74 13.18
C HIS A 127 6.85 -0.45 11.69
N CYS A 128 6.18 0.66 11.39
CA CYS A 128 5.85 1.05 10.02
C CYS A 128 7.09 1.21 9.16
N ILE A 129 8.13 1.86 9.69
CA ILE A 129 9.39 2.06 8.98
C ILE A 129 10.05 0.72 8.67
N ASP A 130 10.09 -0.21 9.63
CA ASP A 130 10.72 -1.52 9.43
C ASP A 130 9.92 -2.43 8.49
N ALA A 131 8.58 -2.43 8.60
CA ALA A 131 7.70 -3.16 7.69
C ALA A 131 7.88 -2.66 6.24
N LEU A 132 7.88 -1.34 6.02
CA LEU A 132 8.12 -0.75 4.71
C LEU A 132 9.50 -1.08 4.16
N ARG A 133 10.54 -1.04 5.00
CA ARG A 133 11.89 -1.46 4.60
C ARG A 133 11.88 -2.90 4.09
N LEU A 134 11.25 -3.82 4.82
CA LEU A 134 11.14 -5.23 4.42
C LEU A 134 10.36 -5.40 3.12
N SER A 135 9.22 -4.73 2.98
CA SER A 135 8.40 -4.79 1.76
C SER A 135 9.12 -4.25 0.53
N LEU A 136 9.83 -3.11 0.66
CA LEU A 136 10.63 -2.56 -0.45
C LEU A 136 11.78 -3.47 -0.86
N MET A 137 12.47 -4.08 0.11
CA MET A 137 13.51 -5.08 -0.17
C MET A 137 12.96 -6.34 -0.82
N CYS A 138 11.74 -6.75 -0.45
CA CYS A 138 11.05 -7.89 -1.05
C CYS A 138 10.59 -7.59 -2.49
N ALA A 139 10.04 -6.40 -2.73
CA ALA A 139 9.60 -5.95 -4.06
C ALA A 139 10.78 -5.81 -5.03
N GLY A 140 11.91 -5.25 -4.57
CA GLY A 140 13.19 -5.29 -5.28
C GLY A 140 13.16 -4.66 -6.68
N ASP A 141 12.56 -3.48 -6.82
CA ASP A 141 12.49 -2.79 -8.11
C ASP A 141 13.88 -2.39 -8.61
N MET A 142 14.29 -2.97 -9.74
CA MET A 142 15.60 -2.76 -10.38
C MET A 142 15.57 -1.71 -11.50
N THR A 143 14.46 -0.97 -11.66
CA THR A 143 14.36 0.11 -12.63
C THR A 143 15.42 1.19 -12.34
N PHE A 144 16.28 1.47 -13.32
CA PHE A 144 17.31 2.50 -13.14
C PHE A 144 16.69 3.90 -13.12
N ILE A 145 17.10 4.72 -12.15
CA ILE A 145 16.81 6.15 -12.11
C ILE A 145 17.95 6.88 -12.83
N PRO A 146 17.73 7.47 -14.01
CA PRO A 146 18.77 8.19 -14.74
C PRO A 146 19.26 9.40 -13.95
N ILE A 147 20.55 9.67 -14.05
CA ILE A 147 21.17 10.88 -13.50
C ILE A 147 21.52 11.80 -14.66
N LYS A 148 21.01 13.04 -14.65
CA LYS A 148 21.22 14.03 -15.72
C LYS A 148 21.73 15.36 -15.16
N TRP A 149 22.44 16.14 -15.98
CA TRP A 149 22.82 17.50 -15.64
C TRP A 149 21.59 18.40 -15.49
N SER A 150 21.57 19.26 -14.48
CA SER A 150 20.54 20.28 -14.26
C SER A 150 21.21 21.65 -14.26
N GLU A 151 20.86 22.49 -15.24
CA GLU A 151 21.40 23.85 -15.34
C GLU A 151 21.01 24.71 -14.13
N ASN A 152 19.74 24.67 -13.72
CA ASN A 152 19.23 25.43 -12.57
C ASN A 152 19.84 24.98 -11.22
N ARG A 153 20.40 23.77 -11.13
CA ARG A 153 21.17 23.31 -9.96
C ARG A 153 22.68 23.51 -10.12
N ASN A 154 23.17 23.64 -11.35
CA ASN A 154 24.59 23.53 -11.72
C ASN A 154 25.23 22.22 -11.19
N TRP A 155 24.48 21.12 -11.23
CA TRP A 155 24.91 19.79 -10.79
C TRP A 155 24.03 18.68 -11.39
N ILE A 156 24.42 17.42 -11.19
CA ILE A 156 23.64 16.25 -11.58
C ILE A 156 22.41 16.02 -10.68
N MET A 157 21.31 15.51 -11.26
CA MET A 157 20.05 15.22 -10.58
C MET A 157 19.49 13.85 -11.00
N PRO A 158 18.93 13.06 -10.06
CA PRO A 158 18.15 11.88 -10.40
C PRO A 158 16.81 12.29 -11.06
N ILE A 159 16.40 11.55 -12.08
CA ILE A 159 15.17 11.76 -12.84
C ILE A 159 14.23 10.58 -12.59
N PHE A 160 13.30 10.77 -11.68
CA PHE A 160 12.27 9.80 -11.32
C PHE A 160 11.14 9.72 -12.34
N GLU A 161 11.09 10.58 -13.36
CA GLU A 161 10.25 10.34 -14.55
C GLU A 161 10.80 9.20 -15.41
N THR A 162 10.82 8.01 -14.84
CA THR A 162 11.17 6.75 -15.50
C THR A 162 9.98 5.80 -15.44
N VAL A 163 9.90 4.91 -16.43
CA VAL A 163 8.88 3.86 -16.49
C VAL A 163 9.31 2.68 -15.64
N HIS A 164 8.46 2.30 -14.70
CA HIS A 164 8.59 1.12 -13.85
C HIS A 164 7.65 0.00 -14.32
N SER A 165 8.04 -1.24 -14.06
CA SER A 165 7.17 -2.40 -14.26
C SER A 165 6.49 -2.76 -12.94
N CYS A 166 5.20 -2.46 -12.81
CA CYS A 166 4.44 -2.61 -11.57
C CYS A 166 3.35 -3.68 -11.70
N ARG A 167 2.98 -4.34 -10.60
CA ARG A 167 1.76 -5.18 -10.57
C ARG A 167 0.54 -4.31 -10.84
N ASP A 168 -0.53 -4.91 -11.37
CA ASP A 168 -1.80 -4.21 -11.57
C ASP A 168 -2.45 -3.81 -10.24
N TYR A 169 -2.20 -2.57 -9.81
CA TYR A 169 -2.69 -2.02 -8.55
C TYR A 169 -4.22 -1.96 -8.48
N ASP A 170 -4.88 -1.56 -9.57
CA ASP A 170 -6.35 -1.49 -9.61
C ASP A 170 -6.99 -2.87 -9.47
N ALA A 171 -6.38 -3.88 -10.10
CA ALA A 171 -6.83 -5.26 -9.94
C ALA A 171 -6.65 -5.76 -8.49
N LEU A 172 -5.52 -5.43 -7.86
CA LEU A 172 -5.25 -5.71 -6.43
C LEU A 172 -6.27 -5.04 -5.52
N LYS A 173 -6.54 -3.75 -5.76
CA LYS A 173 -7.49 -2.97 -4.97
C LYS A 173 -8.89 -3.51 -5.11
N LYS A 174 -9.34 -3.80 -6.33
CA LYS A 174 -10.64 -4.41 -6.57
C LYS A 174 -10.77 -5.77 -5.88
N TRP A 175 -9.75 -6.61 -6.00
CA TRP A 175 -9.75 -7.93 -5.40
C TRP A 175 -9.82 -7.88 -3.87
N SER A 176 -9.10 -6.97 -3.22
CA SER A 176 -9.16 -6.83 -1.77
C SER A 176 -10.49 -6.26 -1.30
N SER A 177 -11.03 -5.25 -1.98
CA SER A 177 -12.39 -4.76 -1.72
C SER A 177 -13.44 -5.86 -1.88
N ASP A 178 -13.21 -6.81 -2.79
CA ASP A 178 -14.09 -7.96 -2.99
C ASP A 178 -14.05 -8.99 -1.84
N ARG A 179 -13.07 -8.86 -0.95
CA ARG A 179 -12.87 -9.68 0.25
C ARG A 179 -12.89 -8.85 1.54
N ASP A 180 -13.28 -7.58 1.48
CA ASP A 180 -13.24 -6.67 2.64
C ASP A 180 -13.94 -7.29 3.85
N ALA A 181 -13.20 -7.36 4.96
CA ALA A 181 -13.62 -7.94 6.23
C ALA A 181 -13.67 -6.89 7.37
N ALA A 182 -13.61 -5.60 7.02
CA ALA A 182 -13.63 -4.49 7.97
C ALA A 182 -14.82 -3.55 7.77
N ASP A 183 -15.28 -3.32 6.52
CA ASP A 183 -16.44 -2.46 6.26
C ASP A 183 -17.75 -3.17 6.67
N PRO A 184 -18.48 -2.68 7.69
CA PRO A 184 -19.73 -3.30 8.14
C PRO A 184 -20.81 -3.41 7.06
N ASN A 185 -20.80 -2.51 6.07
CA ASN A 185 -21.77 -2.53 4.97
C ASN A 185 -21.45 -3.61 3.92
N LEU A 186 -20.21 -4.08 3.88
CA LEU A 186 -19.74 -5.07 2.91
C LEU A 186 -19.50 -6.45 3.53
N LEU A 187 -19.31 -6.52 4.85
CA LEU A 187 -18.92 -7.71 5.60
C LEU A 187 -19.71 -8.97 5.22
N TYR A 188 -21.04 -8.98 5.46
CA TYR A 188 -21.86 -10.16 5.17
C TYR A 188 -21.98 -10.47 3.67
N LYS A 189 -21.97 -9.43 2.82
CA LYS A 189 -22.04 -9.58 1.36
C LYS A 189 -20.77 -10.24 0.83
N ASN A 190 -19.62 -9.83 1.32
CA ASN A 190 -18.32 -10.37 0.94
C ASN A 190 -18.15 -11.80 1.44
N ALA A 191 -18.53 -12.06 2.69
CA ALA A 191 -18.54 -13.41 3.24
C ALA A 191 -19.43 -14.36 2.42
N ALA A 192 -20.69 -13.98 2.17
CA ALA A 192 -21.61 -14.78 1.37
C ALA A 192 -21.09 -15.05 -0.05
N ARG A 193 -20.44 -14.05 -0.67
CA ARG A 193 -19.81 -14.22 -1.98
C ARG A 193 -18.65 -15.23 -1.96
N LEU A 194 -17.81 -15.21 -0.93
CA LEU A 194 -16.71 -16.16 -0.81
C LEU A 194 -17.23 -17.59 -0.61
N HIS A 195 -18.21 -17.78 0.26
CA HIS A 195 -18.88 -19.06 0.44
C HIS A 195 -19.50 -19.59 -0.86
N ALA A 196 -20.16 -18.72 -1.64
CA ALA A 196 -20.77 -19.11 -2.92
C ALA A 196 -19.75 -19.54 -4.00
N LYS A 197 -18.48 -19.11 -3.90
CA LYS A 197 -17.42 -19.56 -4.82
C LYS A 197 -16.95 -20.99 -4.54
N GLY A 198 -17.38 -21.63 -3.44
CA GLY A 198 -16.99 -22.99 -3.09
C GLY A 198 -15.49 -23.14 -2.81
N ILE A 199 -14.85 -22.06 -2.35
CA ILE A 199 -13.44 -22.04 -1.93
C ILE A 199 -13.38 -22.35 -0.43
#